data_AF-A0A925R2Y6-F1
#
_entry.id   AF-A0A925R2Y6-F1
#
_cell.length_a   1.000
_cell.length_b   1.000
_cell.length_c   1.000
_cell.angle_alpha   90.00
_cell.angle_beta   90.00
_cell.angle_gamma   90.00
#
_symmetry.space_group_name_H-M   'P 1'
#
loop_
_entity.id
_entity.type
_entity.pdbx_description
1 polymer ?
#
loop_
_entity_poly.entity_id
_entity_poly.type
_entity_poly.pdbx_seq_one_letter_code
_entity_poly.pdbx_strand_id
1 'polypeptide(L)'
;MTSGKARALRPQNAGAWDLSALLNAADAAASLPERHLWLVRLLEWLRHAAVPLENQQTPTPLLRLRHLLNVLERHPEYQVQVAALLARFWREVDTAGLLADFGFAPRMSLRSELGQRLRLRLLPATPATTNLAELFNLLFPDPHDSLWLDQLDGATLTRITALLQPRDGTPAADWRTPFLDAMMFLASAVRAAGFSPQLRERMSPELLVDAPFRQLAPVADLVRDHAVSGDTPALLREAQYLRALLDSCRRCALSVHEHLEEHGVSVDVVFEVDQLLKRTHRIEELLVCVIAAPRLGEPSPPPGGQETSGAALPFRASPGPASEVVKLVAALVRTAEERRSVRALFAHHYSLLARKVAERSAETGEHYITRDAAAYRAMLRAAAGGGAVLAGTTFMKFFVLAIGLAAFWAGFWAGI
;
A
#
# COMPACT_ATOMS: atom_id res chain seq x y z
N MET A 1 9.17 37.08 45.07
CA MET A 1 9.08 35.73 44.48
C MET A 1 7.85 35.67 43.59
N THR A 2 8.07 35.95 42.31
CA THR A 2 7.09 36.01 41.23
C THR A 2 6.94 34.61 40.62
N SER A 3 5.73 34.07 40.59
CA SER A 3 5.42 32.87 39.79
C SER A 3 4.22 33.17 38.90
N GLY A 4 4.49 33.86 37.80
CA GLY A 4 3.57 33.97 36.67
C GLY A 4 3.65 32.68 35.87
N LYS A 5 2.61 31.82 35.98
CA LYS A 5 2.42 30.69 35.07
C LYS A 5 2.17 31.24 33.67
N ALA A 6 3.20 31.25 32.84
CA ALA A 6 3.09 31.42 31.40
C ALA A 6 2.33 30.21 30.82
N ARG A 7 1.01 30.34 30.74
CA ARG A 7 0.15 29.47 29.95
C ARG A 7 0.53 29.72 28.50
N ALA A 8 1.30 28.79 27.91
CA ALA A 8 1.65 28.82 26.49
C ALA A 8 0.36 28.94 25.67
N LEU A 9 0.13 30.13 25.12
CA LEU A 9 -0.88 30.39 24.11
C LEU A 9 -0.50 29.55 22.89
N ARG A 10 -1.13 28.39 22.72
CA ARG A 10 -1.21 27.77 21.39
C ARG A 10 -1.93 28.80 20.49
N PRO A 11 -1.33 29.27 19.39
CA PRO A 11 -2.05 30.12 18.46
C PRO A 11 -3.18 29.28 17.85
N GLN A 12 -4.42 29.54 18.27
CA GLN A 12 -5.60 29.13 17.53
C GLN A 12 -5.65 30.03 16.28
N ASN A 13 -4.96 29.62 15.22
CA ASN A 13 -4.99 30.32 13.94
C ASN A 13 -6.36 30.11 13.28
N ALA A 14 -7.34 30.94 13.64
CA ALA A 14 -8.62 31.03 12.93
C ALA A 14 -8.42 31.41 11.44
N GLY A 15 -7.29 32.03 11.07
CA GLY A 15 -6.91 32.35 9.70
C GLY A 15 -6.18 31.24 8.92
N ALA A 16 -5.80 30.12 9.55
CA ALA A 16 -5.07 29.04 8.85
C ALA A 16 -5.96 28.18 7.94
N TRP A 17 -7.29 28.34 8.04
CA TRP A 17 -8.28 27.46 7.40
C TRP A 17 -9.28 28.24 6.54
N ASP A 18 -8.90 29.43 6.08
CA ASP A 18 -9.71 30.22 5.15
C ASP A 18 -9.55 29.69 3.72
N LEU A 19 -10.67 29.30 3.11
CA LEU A 19 -10.73 28.82 1.74
C LEU A 19 -10.30 29.92 0.75
N SER A 20 -10.68 31.18 1.01
CA SER A 20 -10.31 32.30 0.13
C SER A 20 -8.80 32.52 0.11
N ALA A 21 -8.14 32.50 1.27
CA ALA A 21 -6.68 32.55 1.35
C ALA A 21 -6.01 31.38 0.62
N LEU A 22 -6.56 30.16 0.74
CA LEU A 22 -6.06 28.97 0.06
C LEU A 22 -6.18 29.10 -1.47
N LEU A 23 -7.33 29.55 -1.98
CA LEU A 23 -7.56 29.74 -3.41
C LEU A 23 -6.67 30.84 -3.99
N ASN A 24 -6.48 31.97 -3.29
CA ASN A 24 -5.58 33.03 -3.72
C ASN A 24 -4.11 32.60 -3.75
N ALA A 25 -3.73 31.59 -2.97
CA ALA A 25 -2.38 31.03 -2.95
C ALA A 25 -2.14 29.96 -4.03
N ALA A 26 -3.14 29.65 -4.88
CA ALA A 26 -2.99 28.69 -5.96
C ALA A 26 -2.17 29.30 -7.11
N ASP A 27 -0.89 28.96 -7.19
CA ASP A 27 0.01 29.42 -8.24
C ASP A 27 0.71 28.25 -8.95
N ALA A 28 0.48 28.12 -10.26
CA ALA A 28 1.12 27.10 -11.08
C ALA A 28 2.60 27.40 -11.34
N ALA A 29 3.02 28.67 -11.28
CA ALA A 29 4.39 29.13 -11.49
C ALA A 29 5.27 29.05 -10.23
N ALA A 30 4.68 28.80 -9.07
CA ALA A 30 5.41 28.61 -7.81
C ALA A 30 6.46 27.49 -7.90
N SER A 31 7.36 27.40 -6.93
CA SER A 31 8.32 26.29 -6.90
C SER A 31 7.61 24.95 -6.66
N LEU A 32 8.28 23.84 -7.04
CA LEU A 32 7.73 22.49 -6.85
C LEU A 32 7.31 22.22 -5.38
N PRO A 33 8.14 22.52 -4.36
CA PRO A 33 7.74 22.30 -2.96
C PRO A 33 6.52 23.14 -2.55
N GLU A 34 6.40 24.37 -3.04
CA GLU A 34 5.25 25.25 -2.74
C GLU A 34 3.95 24.72 -3.33
N ARG A 35 3.97 24.22 -4.58
CA ARG A 35 2.80 23.55 -5.18
C ARG A 35 2.38 22.31 -4.38
N HIS A 36 3.34 21.49 -3.95
CA HIS A 36 3.04 20.30 -3.15
C HIS A 36 2.53 20.66 -1.76
N LEU A 37 3.09 21.70 -1.12
CA LEU A 37 2.57 22.22 0.15
C LEU A 37 1.16 22.79 0.01
N TRP A 38 0.84 23.44 -1.10
CA TRP A 38 -0.52 23.89 -1.39
C TRP A 38 -1.51 22.72 -1.44
N LEU A 39 -1.14 21.61 -2.10
CA LEU A 39 -1.97 20.40 -2.14
C LEU A 39 -2.15 19.76 -0.76
N VAL A 40 -1.06 19.70 0.03
CA VAL A 40 -1.13 19.21 1.42
C VAL A 40 -2.09 20.07 2.23
N ARG A 41 -1.97 21.40 2.16
CA ARG A 41 -2.87 22.34 2.85
C ARG A 41 -4.31 22.23 2.39
N LEU A 42 -4.55 21.98 1.10
CA LEU A 42 -5.89 21.73 0.56
C LEU A 42 -6.51 20.49 1.18
N LEU A 43 -5.79 19.36 1.20
CA LEU A 43 -6.29 18.14 1.83
C LEU A 43 -6.45 18.28 3.34
N GLU A 44 -5.53 18.97 4.02
CA GLU A 44 -5.69 19.33 5.43
C GLU A 44 -6.95 20.16 5.66
N TRP A 45 -7.23 21.15 4.80
CA TRP A 45 -8.45 21.94 4.85
C TRP A 45 -9.68 21.07 4.62
N LEU A 46 -9.67 20.10 3.72
CA LEU A 46 -10.80 19.17 3.57
C LEU A 46 -11.06 18.41 4.88
N ARG A 47 -10.01 17.95 5.58
CA ARG A 47 -10.12 17.19 6.84
C ARG A 47 -10.67 18.00 8.02
N HIS A 48 -10.24 19.25 8.17
CA HIS A 48 -10.41 19.98 9.43
C HIS A 48 -11.73 20.77 9.52
N ALA A 49 -12.80 20.20 10.05
CA ALA A 49 -13.99 20.99 10.40
C ALA A 49 -13.70 22.04 11.49
N ALA A 50 -14.27 23.24 11.39
CA ALA A 50 -14.25 24.22 12.49
C ALA A 50 -15.12 23.78 13.69
N VAL A 51 -16.11 22.91 13.44
CA VAL A 51 -16.98 22.30 14.45
C VAL A 51 -17.22 20.84 14.02
N PRO A 52 -16.84 19.83 14.84
CA PRO A 52 -17.24 18.46 14.60
C PRO A 52 -18.76 18.37 14.74
N LEU A 53 -19.45 18.04 13.65
CA LEU A 53 -20.89 17.86 13.67
C LEU A 53 -21.15 16.40 14.05
N GLU A 54 -21.38 16.16 15.35
CA GLU A 54 -21.79 14.85 15.85
C GLU A 54 -23.04 14.37 15.09
N ASN A 55 -23.04 13.11 14.65
CA ASN A 55 -24.12 12.42 13.92
C ASN A 55 -24.33 12.77 12.43
N GLN A 56 -23.30 13.20 11.68
CA GLN A 56 -23.42 13.34 10.23
C GLN A 56 -23.22 12.03 9.46
N GLN A 57 -24.17 11.69 8.59
CA GLN A 57 -24.08 10.54 7.67
C GLN A 57 -23.02 10.76 6.56
N THR A 58 -22.74 12.02 6.19
CA THR A 58 -21.74 12.37 5.18
C THR A 58 -20.46 12.90 5.85
N PRO A 59 -19.28 12.35 5.52
CA PRO A 59 -18.01 12.83 6.07
C PRO A 59 -17.73 14.30 5.73
N THR A 60 -17.20 15.04 6.70
CA THR A 60 -16.79 16.45 6.54
C THR A 60 -15.90 16.69 5.30
N PRO A 61 -14.88 15.86 5.00
CA PRO A 61 -14.04 16.08 3.82
C PRO A 61 -14.83 16.11 2.51
N LEU A 62 -15.84 15.24 2.39
CA LEU A 62 -16.72 15.19 1.23
C LEU A 62 -17.60 16.44 1.13
N LEU A 63 -18.16 16.93 2.24
CA LEU A 63 -18.93 18.17 2.26
C LEU A 63 -18.08 19.38 1.84
N ARG A 64 -16.86 19.48 2.34
CA ARG A 64 -15.92 20.55 1.99
C ARG A 64 -15.44 20.47 0.56
N LEU A 65 -15.23 19.27 0.04
CA LEU A 65 -14.89 19.07 -1.37
C LEU A 65 -16.03 19.55 -2.28
N ARG A 66 -17.27 19.18 -1.95
CA ARG A 66 -18.45 19.69 -2.68
C ARG A 66 -18.57 21.22 -2.59
N HIS A 67 -18.28 21.80 -1.43
CA HIS A 67 -18.25 23.25 -1.25
C HIS A 67 -17.16 23.93 -2.10
N LEU A 68 -15.93 23.40 -2.08
CA LEU A 68 -14.82 23.85 -2.92
C LEU A 68 -15.23 23.84 -4.40
N LEU A 69 -15.78 22.72 -4.89
CA LEU A 69 -16.23 22.62 -6.28
C LEU A 69 -17.32 23.64 -6.62
N ASN A 70 -18.26 23.89 -5.69
CA ASN A 70 -19.29 24.93 -5.88
C ASN A 70 -18.68 26.33 -5.98
N VAL A 71 -17.64 26.63 -5.20
CA VAL A 71 -16.93 27.92 -5.26
C VAL A 71 -16.18 28.04 -6.59
N LEU A 72 -15.43 27.02 -6.99
CA LEU A 72 -14.69 27.01 -8.25
C LEU A 72 -15.60 27.15 -9.48
N GLU A 73 -16.80 26.58 -9.46
CA GLU A 73 -17.78 26.72 -10.56
C GLU A 73 -18.39 28.12 -10.64
N ARG A 74 -18.45 28.86 -9.52
CA ARG A 74 -18.99 30.23 -9.46
C ARG A 74 -17.93 31.29 -9.75
N HIS A 75 -16.64 30.93 -9.64
CA HIS A 75 -15.49 31.82 -9.74
C HIS A 75 -14.49 31.29 -10.77
N PRO A 76 -14.69 31.56 -12.08
CA PRO A 76 -13.85 31.05 -13.16
C PRO A 76 -12.35 31.36 -12.99
N GLU A 77 -12.02 32.51 -12.39
CA GLU A 77 -10.66 32.92 -12.08
C GLU A 77 -9.92 31.90 -11.19
N TYR A 78 -10.56 31.48 -10.10
CA TYR A 78 -10.00 30.45 -9.21
C TYR A 78 -9.99 29.09 -9.89
N GLN A 79 -11.01 28.79 -10.69
CA GLN A 79 -11.08 27.54 -11.43
C GLN A 79 -9.90 27.37 -12.40
N VAL A 80 -9.51 28.43 -13.11
CA VAL A 80 -8.37 28.42 -14.04
C VAL A 80 -7.06 28.26 -13.29
N GLN A 81 -6.85 29.01 -12.20
CA GLN A 81 -5.63 28.93 -11.38
C GLN A 81 -5.42 27.53 -10.78
N VAL A 82 -6.46 26.97 -10.16
CA VAL A 82 -6.42 25.64 -9.55
C VAL A 82 -6.24 24.56 -10.62
N ALA A 83 -6.95 24.64 -11.75
CA ALA A 83 -6.78 23.68 -12.85
C ALA A 83 -5.35 23.72 -13.42
N ALA A 84 -4.77 24.91 -13.60
CA ALA A 84 -3.40 25.06 -14.08
C ALA A 84 -2.36 24.47 -13.10
N LEU A 85 -2.54 24.71 -11.79
CA LEU A 85 -1.69 24.12 -10.75
C LEU A 85 -1.77 22.60 -10.76
N LEU A 86 -2.98 22.03 -10.80
CA LEU A 86 -3.20 20.58 -10.85
C LEU A 86 -2.64 19.96 -12.13
N ALA A 87 -2.83 20.60 -13.28
CA ALA A 87 -2.28 20.16 -14.55
C ALA A 87 -0.74 20.23 -14.57
N ARG A 88 -0.13 21.20 -13.86
CA ARG A 88 1.33 21.25 -13.70
C ARG A 88 1.81 20.13 -12.78
N PHE A 89 1.13 19.91 -11.66
CA PHE A 89 1.42 18.85 -10.70
C PHE A 89 1.47 17.47 -11.38
N TRP A 90 0.41 17.09 -12.09
CA TRP A 90 0.32 15.77 -12.75
C TRP A 90 1.33 15.57 -13.89
N ARG A 91 1.89 16.65 -14.46
CA ARG A 91 2.94 16.56 -15.48
C ARG A 91 4.34 16.35 -14.91
N GLU A 92 4.59 16.82 -13.69
CA GLU A 92 5.93 16.77 -13.07
C GLU A 92 6.13 15.55 -12.16
N VAL A 93 5.04 15.01 -11.63
CA VAL A 93 5.08 13.97 -10.62
C VAL A 93 5.01 12.58 -11.26
N ASP A 94 5.96 11.72 -10.87
CA ASP A 94 5.99 10.33 -11.26
C ASP A 94 4.88 9.55 -10.55
N THR A 95 3.81 9.29 -11.30
CA THR A 95 2.63 8.54 -10.88
C THR A 95 2.84 7.03 -10.94
N ALA A 96 3.70 6.56 -11.84
CA ALA A 96 3.96 5.14 -12.02
C ALA A 96 4.60 4.56 -10.75
N GLY A 97 5.48 5.31 -10.08
CA GLY A 97 6.04 4.91 -8.78
C GLY A 97 4.97 4.69 -7.69
N LEU A 98 3.91 5.50 -7.63
CA LEU A 98 2.79 5.24 -6.71
C LEU A 98 2.07 3.93 -7.09
N LEU A 99 1.78 3.74 -8.36
CA LEU A 99 0.96 2.62 -8.81
C LEU A 99 1.72 1.28 -8.77
N ALA A 100 3.02 1.28 -9.08
CA ALA A 100 3.87 0.10 -9.20
C ALA A 100 4.68 -0.24 -7.94
N ASP A 101 5.13 0.76 -7.17
CA ASP A 101 6.05 0.52 -6.04
C ASP A 101 5.39 0.75 -4.67
N PHE A 102 4.34 1.56 -4.59
CA PHE A 102 3.71 1.86 -3.30
C PHE A 102 3.01 0.64 -2.71
N GLY A 103 3.40 0.32 -1.46
CA GLY A 103 2.93 -0.87 -0.75
C GLY A 103 3.83 -2.08 -0.93
N PHE A 104 4.88 -2.00 -1.76
CA PHE A 104 5.83 -3.09 -1.98
C PHE A 104 7.18 -2.84 -1.34
N ALA A 105 7.90 -3.92 -1.04
CA ALA A 105 9.29 -3.86 -0.66
C ALA A 105 10.18 -3.58 -1.90
N PRO A 106 11.14 -2.62 -1.81
CA PRO A 106 12.02 -2.25 -2.91
C PRO A 106 12.88 -3.42 -3.44
N ARG A 107 13.21 -4.36 -2.55
CA ARG A 107 13.75 -5.67 -2.89
C ARG A 107 12.80 -6.72 -2.32
N MET A 108 12.68 -7.88 -2.95
CA MET A 108 11.90 -8.99 -2.41
C MET A 108 12.63 -9.63 -1.21
N SER A 109 12.94 -8.83 -0.18
CA SER A 109 13.60 -9.26 1.04
C SER A 109 13.06 -8.52 2.26
N LEU A 110 12.79 -9.28 3.32
CA LEU A 110 12.19 -8.76 4.54
C LEU A 110 13.10 -7.74 5.25
N ARG A 111 14.43 -7.94 5.21
CA ARG A 111 15.39 -7.01 5.82
C ARG A 111 15.38 -5.64 5.16
N SER A 112 15.26 -5.60 3.83
CA SER A 112 15.18 -4.34 3.09
C SER A 112 13.90 -3.58 3.44
N GLU A 113 12.80 -4.30 3.58
CA GLU A 113 11.53 -3.71 3.97
C GLU A 113 11.56 -3.19 5.41
N LEU A 114 12.09 -3.96 6.36
CA LEU A 114 12.24 -3.53 7.74
C LEU A 114 13.04 -2.22 7.84
N GLY A 115 14.16 -2.13 7.12
CA GLY A 115 14.97 -0.91 7.03
C GLY A 115 14.18 0.28 6.46
N GLN A 116 13.40 0.07 5.40
CA GLN A 116 12.54 1.09 4.80
C GLN A 116 11.47 1.58 5.79
N ARG A 117 10.77 0.66 6.48
CA ARG A 117 9.73 1.01 7.46
C ARG A 117 10.30 1.78 8.65
N LEU A 118 11.49 1.41 9.11
CA LEU A 118 12.19 2.13 10.17
C LEU A 118 12.59 3.55 9.71
N ARG A 119 13.13 3.68 8.49
CA ARG A 119 13.48 4.97 7.89
C ARG A 119 12.27 5.91 7.81
N LEU A 120 11.12 5.41 7.35
CA LEU A 120 9.88 6.17 7.26
C LEU A 120 9.32 6.60 8.62
N ARG A 121 9.66 5.90 9.71
CA ARG A 121 9.30 6.32 11.07
C ARG A 121 10.24 7.37 11.66
N LEU A 122 11.50 7.40 11.22
CA LEU A 122 12.55 8.23 11.82
C LEU A 122 12.80 9.54 11.07
N LEU A 123 12.61 9.55 9.74
CA LEU A 123 12.90 10.72 8.91
C LEU A 123 11.60 11.42 8.46
N PRO A 124 11.50 12.76 8.58
CA PRO A 124 10.36 13.49 8.06
C PRO A 124 10.34 13.41 6.53
N ALA A 125 9.15 13.20 5.97
CA ALA A 125 8.95 13.29 4.53
C ALA A 125 9.03 14.75 4.06
N THR A 126 9.50 14.95 2.83
CA THR A 126 9.73 16.28 2.24
C THR A 126 8.77 16.51 1.07
N PRO A 127 8.14 17.70 0.97
CA PRO A 127 7.32 18.06 -0.18
C PRO A 127 8.16 18.31 -1.45
N ALA A 128 9.48 18.43 -1.34
CA ALA A 128 10.40 18.60 -2.46
C ALA A 128 10.76 17.24 -3.10
N THR A 129 9.77 16.55 -3.67
CA THR A 129 9.93 15.23 -4.31
C THR A 129 9.07 15.15 -5.57
N THR A 130 9.59 14.52 -6.62
CA THR A 130 8.79 14.17 -7.81
C THR A 130 8.15 12.79 -7.68
N ASN A 131 8.48 12.03 -6.64
CA ASN A 131 7.95 10.68 -6.43
C ASN A 131 6.59 10.75 -5.74
N LEU A 132 5.52 10.38 -6.45
CA LEU A 132 4.18 10.39 -5.88
C LEU A 132 4.02 9.43 -4.71
N ALA A 133 4.75 8.31 -4.68
CA ALA A 133 4.69 7.36 -3.57
C ALA A 133 5.16 7.99 -2.24
N GLU A 134 6.13 8.91 -2.31
CA GLU A 134 6.58 9.68 -1.13
C GLU A 134 5.56 10.74 -0.75
N LEU A 135 5.12 11.54 -1.73
CA LEU A 135 4.15 12.60 -1.53
C LEU A 135 2.80 12.07 -1.05
N PHE A 136 2.39 10.87 -1.47
CA PHE A 136 1.13 10.24 -1.07
C PHE A 136 1.03 10.06 0.45
N ASN A 137 2.15 9.80 1.13
CA ASN A 137 2.19 9.71 2.60
C ASN A 137 1.98 11.06 3.29
N LEU A 138 2.37 12.16 2.64
CA LEU A 138 2.13 13.54 3.10
C LEU A 138 0.70 13.97 2.79
N LEU A 139 0.19 13.58 1.61
CA LEU A 139 -1.15 13.91 1.17
C LEU A 139 -2.20 13.18 2.00
N PHE A 140 -2.01 11.90 2.31
CA PHE A 140 -2.93 11.03 3.07
C PHE A 140 -2.26 10.47 4.33
N PRO A 141 -2.08 11.29 5.38
CA PRO A 141 -1.42 10.85 6.61
C PRO A 141 -2.32 9.99 7.51
N ASP A 142 -3.65 10.06 7.36
CA ASP A 142 -4.64 9.39 8.22
C ASP A 142 -5.34 8.23 7.48
N PRO A 143 -5.34 6.99 8.01
CA PRO A 143 -6.04 5.85 7.39
C PRO A 143 -7.55 6.08 7.20
N HIS A 144 -8.18 6.92 8.04
CA HIS A 144 -9.61 7.27 7.92
C HIS A 144 -9.91 8.08 6.66
N ASP A 145 -8.88 8.57 5.94
CA ASP A 145 -9.07 9.19 4.64
C ASP A 145 -9.75 8.24 3.63
N SER A 146 -9.52 6.93 3.76
CA SER A 146 -10.16 5.93 2.91
C SER A 146 -11.69 5.94 3.03
N LEU A 147 -12.22 6.25 4.22
CA LEU A 147 -13.67 6.20 4.51
C LEU A 147 -14.46 7.25 3.74
N TRP A 148 -13.91 8.45 3.56
CA TRP A 148 -14.60 9.51 2.81
C TRP A 148 -14.36 9.39 1.30
N LEU A 149 -13.21 8.84 0.89
CA LEU A 149 -12.93 8.51 -0.51
C LEU A 149 -13.90 7.45 -1.04
N ASP A 150 -14.18 6.40 -0.26
CA ASP A 150 -15.14 5.35 -0.61
C ASP A 150 -16.58 5.87 -0.75
N GLN A 151 -16.88 7.07 -0.22
CA GLN A 151 -18.21 7.70 -0.29
C GLN A 151 -18.35 8.75 -1.41
N LEU A 152 -17.32 8.94 -2.24
CA LEU A 152 -17.39 9.85 -3.38
C LEU A 152 -18.42 9.36 -4.41
N ASP A 153 -19.46 10.16 -4.60
CA ASP A 153 -20.54 9.86 -5.54
C ASP A 153 -20.18 10.25 -6.97
N GLY A 154 -20.88 9.63 -7.93
CA GLY A 154 -20.62 9.82 -9.36
C GLY A 154 -20.74 11.27 -9.84
N ALA A 155 -21.57 12.12 -9.21
CA ALA A 155 -21.71 13.52 -9.61
C ALA A 155 -20.51 14.35 -9.15
N THR A 156 -20.06 14.15 -7.90
CA THR A 156 -18.83 14.78 -7.40
C THR A 156 -17.61 14.36 -8.24
N LEU A 157 -17.50 13.08 -8.61
CA LEU A 157 -16.41 12.60 -9.46
C LEU A 157 -16.42 13.25 -10.85
N THR A 158 -17.58 13.38 -11.48
CA THR A 158 -17.69 14.08 -12.78
C THR A 158 -17.18 15.52 -12.69
N ARG A 159 -17.52 16.24 -11.61
CA ARG A 159 -17.06 17.62 -11.37
C ARG A 159 -15.55 17.70 -11.16
N ILE A 160 -14.96 16.76 -10.42
CA ILE A 160 -13.49 16.66 -10.25
C ILE A 160 -12.82 16.37 -11.59
N THR A 161 -13.35 15.42 -12.37
CA THR A 161 -12.76 15.11 -13.69
C THR A 161 -12.82 16.30 -14.64
N ALA A 162 -13.90 17.09 -14.60
CA ALA A 162 -14.02 18.31 -15.40
C ALA A 162 -12.97 19.37 -15.01
N LEU A 163 -12.61 19.47 -13.73
CA LEU A 163 -11.55 20.38 -13.26
C LEU A 163 -10.15 19.99 -13.78
N LEU A 164 -9.91 18.70 -13.99
CA LEU A 164 -8.62 18.17 -14.44
C LEU A 164 -8.45 18.19 -15.96
N GLN A 165 -9.50 18.48 -16.73
CA GLN A 165 -9.39 18.54 -18.19
C GLN A 165 -8.58 19.76 -18.63
N PRO A 166 -7.65 19.61 -19.60
CA PRO A 166 -6.92 20.74 -20.15
C PRO A 166 -7.88 21.76 -20.76
N ARG A 167 -7.67 23.04 -20.45
CA ARG A 167 -8.52 24.15 -20.95
C ARG A 167 -7.94 24.82 -22.19
N ASP A 168 -6.64 24.69 -22.40
CA ASP A 168 -5.91 25.42 -23.44
C ASP A 168 -5.95 24.73 -24.82
N GLY A 169 -6.87 23.79 -25.02
CA GLY A 169 -7.00 23.01 -26.27
C GLY A 169 -5.85 22.04 -26.54
N THR A 170 -4.88 21.92 -25.62
CA THR A 170 -3.83 20.90 -25.70
C THR A 170 -4.46 19.51 -25.57
N PRO A 171 -4.05 18.54 -26.40
CA PRO A 171 -4.56 17.18 -26.27
C PRO A 171 -4.19 16.67 -24.87
N ALA A 172 -5.21 16.23 -24.12
CA ALA A 172 -4.98 15.62 -22.82
C ALA A 172 -4.09 14.40 -23.01
N ALA A 173 -3.04 14.28 -22.18
CA ALA A 173 -2.31 13.03 -22.08
C ALA A 173 -3.29 11.90 -21.74
N ASP A 174 -3.10 10.72 -22.33
CA ASP A 174 -3.95 9.59 -22.00
C ASP A 174 -3.76 9.23 -20.52
N TRP A 175 -4.83 9.40 -19.75
CA TRP A 175 -4.83 9.15 -18.31
C TRP A 175 -4.53 7.67 -17.99
N ARG A 176 -4.70 6.76 -18.96
CA ARG A 176 -4.37 5.34 -18.81
C ARG A 176 -2.87 5.07 -18.85
N THR A 177 -2.05 5.95 -19.44
CA THR A 177 -0.61 5.70 -19.63
C THR A 177 0.11 5.30 -18.34
N PRO A 178 -0.03 6.02 -17.20
CA PRO A 178 0.61 5.62 -15.96
C PRO A 178 0.15 4.26 -15.41
N PHE A 179 -1.11 3.90 -15.63
CA PHE A 179 -1.66 2.60 -15.20
C PHE A 179 -1.06 1.47 -16.03
N LEU A 180 -0.96 1.65 -17.34
CA LEU A 180 -0.34 0.70 -18.26
C LEU A 180 1.16 0.54 -17.99
N ASP A 181 1.87 1.64 -17.71
CA ASP A 181 3.28 1.64 -17.30
C ASP A 181 3.48 0.86 -15.99
N ALA A 182 2.66 1.14 -14.99
CA ALA A 182 2.72 0.43 -13.73
C ALA A 182 2.42 -1.07 -13.87
N MET A 183 1.43 -1.45 -14.69
CA MET A 183 1.14 -2.86 -15.00
C MET A 183 2.36 -3.55 -15.64
N MET A 184 3.05 -2.89 -16.57
CA MET A 184 4.26 -3.43 -17.22
C MET A 184 5.41 -3.62 -16.21
N PHE A 185 5.64 -2.65 -15.32
CA PHE A 185 6.65 -2.76 -14.26
C PHE A 185 6.34 -3.91 -13.29
N LEU A 186 5.08 -3.99 -12.83
CA LEU A 186 4.63 -5.05 -11.93
C LEU A 186 4.68 -6.43 -12.59
N ALA A 187 4.24 -6.56 -13.84
CA ALA A 187 4.35 -7.79 -14.61
C ALA A 187 5.81 -8.24 -14.69
N SER A 188 6.73 -7.32 -15.02
CA SER A 188 8.17 -7.61 -15.06
C SER A 188 8.70 -8.10 -13.70
N ALA A 189 8.28 -7.47 -12.60
CA ALA A 189 8.66 -7.88 -11.25
C ALA A 189 8.11 -9.27 -10.87
N VAL A 190 6.85 -9.57 -11.20
CA VAL A 190 6.23 -10.90 -10.97
C VAL A 190 6.97 -11.98 -11.76
N ARG A 191 7.36 -11.70 -13.00
CA ARG A 191 8.15 -12.62 -13.83
C ARG A 191 9.52 -12.90 -13.23
N ALA A 192 10.23 -11.85 -12.83
CA ALA A 192 11.53 -11.98 -12.19
C ALA A 192 11.44 -12.83 -10.91
N ALA A 193 10.41 -12.62 -10.09
CA ALA A 193 10.13 -13.41 -8.90
C ALA A 193 9.90 -14.89 -9.24
N GLY A 194 9.00 -15.17 -10.19
CA GLY A 194 8.66 -16.54 -10.61
C GLY A 194 9.82 -17.32 -11.24
N PHE A 195 10.80 -16.62 -11.82
CA PHE A 195 12.03 -17.25 -12.35
C PHE A 195 13.17 -17.34 -11.35
N SER A 196 13.03 -16.75 -10.16
CA SER A 196 14.04 -16.88 -9.11
C SER A 196 14.23 -18.36 -8.73
N PRO A 197 15.45 -18.83 -8.50
CA PRO A 197 15.68 -20.21 -8.06
C PRO A 197 14.94 -20.54 -6.74
N GLN A 198 14.83 -19.56 -5.84
CA GLN A 198 14.19 -19.73 -4.54
C GLN A 198 12.72 -20.13 -4.66
N LEU A 199 11.97 -19.50 -5.57
CA LEU A 199 10.58 -19.86 -5.83
C LEU A 199 10.45 -21.00 -6.83
N ARG A 200 11.14 -20.91 -7.97
CA ARG A 200 10.99 -21.86 -9.09
C ARG A 200 11.24 -23.32 -8.70
N GLU A 201 12.23 -23.59 -7.84
CA GLU A 201 12.56 -24.96 -7.40
C GLU A 201 11.55 -25.54 -6.41
N ARG A 202 10.68 -24.69 -5.84
CA ARG A 202 9.69 -25.06 -4.82
C ARG A 202 8.25 -25.03 -5.34
N MET A 203 8.03 -24.50 -6.53
CA MET A 203 6.73 -24.51 -7.20
C MET A 203 6.44 -25.88 -7.79
N SER A 204 5.17 -26.29 -7.82
CA SER A 204 4.73 -27.51 -8.48
C SER A 204 5.13 -27.51 -9.98
N PRO A 205 5.86 -28.54 -10.46
CA PRO A 205 6.21 -28.68 -11.87
C PRO A 205 4.99 -28.75 -12.79
N GLU A 206 3.89 -29.36 -12.33
CA GLU A 206 2.64 -29.52 -13.07
C GLU A 206 2.01 -28.16 -13.39
N LEU A 207 2.08 -27.21 -12.45
CA LEU A 207 1.56 -25.85 -12.66
C LEU A 207 2.46 -25.00 -13.56
N LEU A 208 3.73 -25.38 -13.73
CA LEU A 208 4.70 -24.65 -14.55
C LEU A 208 4.70 -25.07 -16.03
N VAL A 209 3.99 -26.13 -16.41
CA VAL A 209 3.96 -26.69 -17.78
C VAL A 209 3.62 -25.62 -18.82
N ASP A 210 2.59 -24.81 -18.57
CA ASP A 210 2.16 -23.75 -19.49
C ASP A 210 3.01 -22.48 -19.39
N ALA A 211 4.08 -22.50 -18.59
CA ALA A 211 5.01 -21.38 -18.39
C ALA A 211 4.31 -20.03 -18.13
N PRO A 212 3.38 -19.91 -17.16
CA PRO A 212 2.53 -18.73 -16.98
C PRO A 212 3.34 -17.44 -16.81
N PHE A 213 4.46 -17.48 -16.06
CA PHE A 213 5.36 -16.34 -15.90
C PHE A 213 6.01 -15.88 -17.21
N ARG A 214 6.25 -16.76 -18.20
CA ARG A 214 6.86 -16.33 -19.47
C ARG A 214 5.91 -15.43 -20.26
N GLN A 215 4.62 -15.75 -20.22
CA GLN A 215 3.58 -15.11 -21.01
C GLN A 215 3.13 -13.75 -20.46
N LEU A 216 3.42 -13.46 -19.18
CA LEU A 216 2.81 -12.32 -18.48
C LEU A 216 3.12 -10.95 -19.09
N ALA A 217 4.38 -10.69 -19.46
CA ALA A 217 4.76 -9.40 -20.03
C ALA A 217 4.20 -9.20 -21.45
N PRO A 218 4.33 -10.16 -22.39
CA PRO A 218 3.72 -10.04 -23.71
C PRO A 218 2.21 -9.73 -23.67
N VAL A 219 1.45 -10.37 -22.78
CA VAL A 219 0.01 -10.12 -22.66
C VAL A 219 -0.27 -8.74 -22.07
N ALA A 220 0.53 -8.28 -21.09
CA ALA A 220 0.42 -6.93 -20.56
C ALA A 220 0.72 -5.86 -21.64
N ASP A 221 1.67 -6.12 -22.54
CA ASP A 221 1.97 -5.25 -23.68
C ASP A 221 0.80 -5.20 -24.68
N LEU A 222 0.17 -6.34 -24.99
CA LEU A 222 -1.03 -6.37 -25.83
C LEU A 222 -2.19 -5.59 -25.22
N VAL A 223 -2.41 -5.67 -23.90
CA VAL A 223 -3.41 -4.85 -23.20
C VAL A 223 -3.14 -3.37 -23.39
N ARG A 224 -1.87 -2.93 -23.29
CA ARG A 224 -1.47 -1.54 -23.57
C ARG A 224 -1.77 -1.17 -25.00
N ASP A 225 -1.34 -1.96 -25.97
CA ASP A 225 -1.49 -1.66 -27.39
C ASP A 225 -2.97 -1.51 -27.77
N HIS A 226 -3.83 -2.40 -27.28
CA HIS A 226 -5.28 -2.33 -27.50
C HIS A 226 -5.94 -1.18 -26.75
N ALA A 227 -5.49 -0.84 -25.53
CA ALA A 227 -5.98 0.33 -24.80
C ALA A 227 -5.65 1.64 -25.52
N VAL A 228 -4.43 1.77 -26.04
CA VAL A 228 -3.95 2.98 -26.73
C VAL A 228 -4.60 3.12 -28.11
N SER A 229 -4.76 2.02 -28.85
CA SER A 229 -5.41 2.01 -30.17
C SER A 229 -6.94 2.19 -30.09
N GLY A 230 -7.54 2.02 -28.91
CA GLY A 230 -8.99 2.15 -28.71
C GLY A 230 -9.81 0.91 -29.12
N ASP A 231 -9.16 -0.21 -29.45
CA ASP A 231 -9.83 -1.47 -29.79
C ASP A 231 -10.41 -2.13 -28.52
N THR A 232 -11.62 -1.71 -28.14
CA THR A 232 -12.28 -2.14 -26.90
C THR A 232 -12.55 -3.65 -26.85
N PRO A 233 -13.07 -4.30 -27.91
CA PRO A 233 -13.24 -5.76 -27.92
C PRO A 233 -11.93 -6.52 -27.71
N ALA A 234 -10.85 -6.14 -28.40
CA ALA A 234 -9.56 -6.79 -28.22
C ALA A 234 -8.98 -6.52 -26.82
N LEU A 235 -9.08 -5.29 -26.32
CA LEU A 235 -8.68 -4.93 -24.96
C LEU A 235 -9.36 -5.81 -23.91
N LEU A 236 -10.67 -6.01 -24.01
CA LEU A 236 -11.42 -6.83 -23.05
C LEU A 236 -11.02 -8.31 -23.13
N ARG A 237 -10.74 -8.83 -24.32
CA ARG A 237 -10.24 -10.19 -24.50
C ARG A 237 -8.88 -10.38 -23.85
N GLU A 238 -7.92 -9.52 -24.14
CA GLU A 238 -6.57 -9.60 -23.57
C GLU A 238 -6.58 -9.33 -22.05
N ALA A 239 -7.47 -8.46 -21.57
CA ALA A 239 -7.68 -8.25 -20.14
C ALA A 239 -8.19 -9.52 -19.43
N GLN A 240 -9.13 -10.24 -20.05
CA GLN A 240 -9.60 -11.52 -19.51
C GLN A 240 -8.49 -12.58 -19.51
N TYR A 241 -7.69 -12.63 -20.57
CA TYR A 241 -6.55 -13.54 -20.64
C TYR A 241 -5.50 -13.21 -19.58
N LEU A 242 -5.16 -11.93 -19.39
CA LEU A 242 -4.24 -11.46 -18.36
C LEU A 242 -4.69 -11.88 -16.96
N ARG A 243 -5.98 -11.77 -16.63
CA ARG A 243 -6.54 -12.22 -15.34
C ARG A 243 -6.33 -13.73 -15.12
N ALA A 244 -6.67 -14.56 -16.11
CA ALA A 244 -6.47 -16.01 -16.02
C ALA A 244 -4.98 -16.38 -15.85
N LEU A 245 -4.09 -15.59 -16.47
CA LEU A 245 -2.65 -15.78 -16.35
C LEU A 245 -2.13 -15.37 -14.96
N LEU A 246 -2.63 -14.26 -14.40
CA LEU A 246 -2.34 -13.84 -13.03
C LEU A 246 -2.82 -14.87 -12.01
N ASP A 247 -4.02 -15.42 -12.18
CA ASP A 247 -4.53 -16.55 -11.38
C ASP A 247 -3.59 -17.75 -11.41
N SER A 248 -3.09 -18.09 -12.61
CA SER A 248 -2.15 -19.20 -12.78
C SER A 248 -0.81 -18.91 -12.11
N CYS A 249 -0.30 -17.69 -12.18
CA CYS A 249 0.91 -17.26 -11.46
C CYS A 249 0.72 -17.35 -9.94
N ARG A 250 -0.45 -16.94 -9.41
CA ARG A 250 -0.77 -17.06 -7.99
C ARG A 250 -0.84 -18.51 -7.53
N ARG A 251 -1.47 -19.41 -8.30
CA ARG A 251 -1.51 -20.84 -7.99
C ARG A 251 -0.10 -21.44 -7.93
N CYS A 252 0.77 -21.09 -8.89
CA CYS A 252 2.18 -21.49 -8.83
C CYS A 252 2.83 -21.00 -7.53
N ALA A 253 2.71 -19.72 -7.21
CA ALA A 253 3.32 -19.15 -6.01
C ALA A 253 2.79 -19.76 -4.70
N LEU A 254 1.49 -20.06 -4.63
CA LEU A 254 0.86 -20.67 -3.46
C LEU A 254 1.32 -22.13 -3.25
N SER A 255 1.61 -22.88 -4.32
CA SER A 255 2.11 -24.27 -4.21
C SER A 255 3.44 -24.39 -3.46
N VAL A 256 4.22 -23.30 -3.35
CA VAL A 256 5.46 -23.25 -2.58
C VAL A 256 5.24 -23.63 -1.11
N HIS A 257 4.06 -23.36 -0.55
CA HIS A 257 3.77 -23.68 0.85
C HIS A 257 3.80 -25.19 1.12
N GLU A 258 3.34 -26.02 0.19
CA GLU A 258 3.38 -27.49 0.31
C GLU A 258 4.84 -27.96 0.45
N HIS A 259 5.72 -27.46 -0.43
CA HIS A 259 7.14 -27.76 -0.35
C HIS A 259 7.79 -27.27 0.97
N LEU A 260 7.40 -26.08 1.47
CA LEU A 260 7.92 -25.55 2.73
C LEU A 260 7.45 -26.34 3.97
N GLU A 261 6.25 -26.90 3.94
CA GLU A 261 5.74 -27.76 5.02
C GLU A 261 6.54 -29.06 5.16
N GLU A 262 6.99 -29.61 4.03
CA GLU A 262 7.78 -30.84 3.95
C GLU A 262 9.28 -30.62 4.19
N HIS A 263 9.88 -29.59 3.57
CA HIS A 263 11.34 -29.42 3.50
C HIS A 263 11.89 -28.33 4.44
N GLY A 264 11.01 -27.58 5.10
CA GLY A 264 11.36 -26.55 6.08
C GLY A 264 10.95 -25.14 5.63
N VAL A 265 10.46 -24.36 6.60
CA VAL A 265 9.90 -23.03 6.37
C VAL A 265 11.00 -21.97 6.33
N SER A 266 10.99 -21.13 5.27
CA SER A 266 11.87 -19.97 5.12
C SER A 266 11.04 -18.68 5.07
N VAL A 267 11.34 -17.74 5.97
CA VAL A 267 10.62 -16.44 6.04
C VAL A 267 10.83 -15.63 4.77
N ASP A 268 12.05 -15.63 4.23
CA ASP A 268 12.34 -14.88 3.01
C ASP A 268 11.56 -15.45 1.83
N VAL A 269 11.41 -16.78 1.72
CA VAL A 269 10.58 -17.41 0.66
C VAL A 269 9.10 -17.05 0.83
N VAL A 270 8.55 -17.17 2.05
CA VAL A 270 7.15 -16.79 2.34
C VAL A 270 6.92 -15.31 2.02
N PHE A 271 7.89 -14.46 2.35
CA PHE A 271 7.88 -13.04 2.01
C PHE A 271 7.89 -12.81 0.49
N GLU A 272 8.74 -13.52 -0.26
CA GLU A 272 8.75 -13.42 -1.72
C GLU A 272 7.42 -13.85 -2.34
N VAL A 273 6.80 -14.92 -1.83
CA VAL A 273 5.46 -15.37 -2.26
C VAL A 273 4.42 -14.29 -1.99
N ASP A 274 4.34 -13.75 -0.76
CA ASP A 274 3.40 -12.68 -0.41
C ASP A 274 3.58 -11.44 -1.31
N GLN A 275 4.83 -11.02 -1.52
CA GLN A 275 5.15 -9.91 -2.41
C GLN A 275 4.77 -10.19 -3.88
N LEU A 276 4.89 -11.42 -4.35
CA LEU A 276 4.42 -11.82 -5.69
C LEU A 276 2.90 -11.73 -5.76
N LEU A 277 2.18 -12.30 -4.80
CA LEU A 277 0.72 -12.28 -4.73
C LEU A 277 0.18 -10.83 -4.71
N LYS A 278 0.70 -9.97 -3.83
CA LYS A 278 0.31 -8.57 -3.75
C LYS A 278 0.53 -7.81 -5.07
N ARG A 279 1.63 -8.10 -5.79
CA ARG A 279 1.88 -7.48 -7.11
C ARG A 279 0.89 -7.96 -8.15
N THR A 280 0.53 -9.24 -8.16
CA THR A 280 -0.51 -9.74 -9.08
C THR A 280 -1.86 -9.09 -8.80
N HIS A 281 -2.22 -8.89 -7.52
CA HIS A 281 -3.45 -8.20 -7.14
C HIS A 281 -3.44 -6.75 -7.60
N ARG A 282 -2.31 -6.02 -7.43
CA ARG A 282 -2.19 -4.66 -7.93
C ARG A 282 -2.35 -4.57 -9.44
N ILE A 283 -1.80 -5.51 -10.21
CA ILE A 283 -2.02 -5.55 -11.67
C ILE A 283 -3.52 -5.63 -11.99
N GLU A 284 -4.29 -6.41 -11.24
CA GLU A 284 -5.74 -6.52 -11.43
C GLU A 284 -6.47 -5.23 -11.08
N GLU A 285 -6.13 -4.58 -9.96
CA GLU A 285 -6.70 -3.29 -9.57
C GLU A 285 -6.46 -2.22 -10.65
N LEU A 286 -5.25 -2.18 -11.20
CA LEU A 286 -4.90 -1.27 -12.31
C LEU A 286 -5.65 -1.63 -13.59
N LEU A 287 -5.74 -2.92 -13.91
CA LEU A 287 -6.47 -3.40 -15.09
C LEU A 287 -7.95 -3.04 -15.02
N VAL A 288 -8.59 -3.16 -13.85
CA VAL A 288 -9.98 -2.74 -13.63
C VAL A 288 -10.17 -1.25 -13.95
N CYS A 289 -9.22 -0.40 -13.55
CA CYS A 289 -9.25 1.02 -13.90
C CYS A 289 -9.15 1.21 -15.42
N VAL A 290 -8.18 0.58 -16.08
CA VAL A 290 -7.91 0.73 -17.53
C VAL A 290 -9.13 0.36 -18.40
N ILE A 291 -9.80 -0.76 -18.07
CA ILE A 291 -10.93 -1.27 -18.85
C ILE A 291 -12.27 -0.60 -18.53
N ALA A 292 -12.34 0.20 -17.46
CA ALA A 292 -13.57 0.88 -17.09
C ALA A 292 -13.98 1.88 -18.19
N ALA A 293 -15.16 1.68 -18.78
CA ALA A 293 -15.66 2.49 -19.88
C ALA A 293 -16.10 3.88 -19.39
N PRO A 294 -15.74 4.97 -20.10
CA PRO A 294 -16.32 6.29 -19.85
C PRO A 294 -17.84 6.25 -20.00
N ARG A 295 -18.58 6.89 -19.09
CA ARG A 295 -20.01 7.16 -19.26
C ARG A 295 -20.17 8.15 -20.40
N LEU A 296 -20.39 7.69 -21.63
CA LEU A 296 -20.95 8.54 -22.69
C LEU A 296 -22.33 8.98 -22.22
N GLY A 297 -22.56 10.29 -22.20
CA GLY A 297 -23.66 10.93 -21.46
C GLY A 297 -25.01 10.25 -21.62
N GLU A 298 -25.50 9.65 -20.55
CA GLU A 298 -26.93 9.46 -20.38
C GLU A 298 -27.51 10.76 -19.80
N PRO A 299 -28.56 11.33 -20.41
CA PRO A 299 -29.25 12.47 -19.83
C PRO A 299 -29.80 12.07 -18.46
N SER A 300 -29.59 12.93 -17.47
CA SER A 300 -30.29 12.83 -16.18
C SER A 300 -31.78 12.59 -16.45
N PRO A 301 -32.43 11.60 -15.81
CA PRO A 301 -33.88 11.51 -15.91
C PRO A 301 -34.46 12.86 -15.47
N PRO A 302 -35.43 13.43 -16.21
CA PRO A 302 -36.02 14.70 -15.86
C PRO A 302 -36.64 14.60 -14.46
N PRO A 303 -36.50 15.63 -13.60
CA PRO A 303 -37.21 15.67 -12.34
C PRO A 303 -38.70 15.92 -12.63
N GLY A 304 -39.46 14.84 -12.78
CA GLY A 304 -40.91 14.90 -12.99
C GLY A 304 -41.36 14.04 -14.17
N GLY A 305 -41.66 12.77 -13.90
CA GLY A 305 -42.31 11.87 -14.83
C GLY A 305 -42.91 10.72 -14.05
N GLN A 306 -44.24 10.65 -14.04
CA GLN A 306 -45.02 9.69 -13.28
C GLN A 306 -44.65 8.24 -13.58
N GLU A 307 -44.75 7.45 -12.53
CA GLU A 307 -44.72 6.00 -12.47
C GLU A 307 -45.42 5.36 -13.69
N THR A 308 -44.64 4.72 -14.57
CA THR A 308 -45.17 3.63 -15.39
C THR A 308 -44.45 2.35 -15.00
N SER A 309 -45.22 1.49 -14.34
CA SER A 309 -44.88 0.14 -13.92
C SER A 309 -44.52 -0.71 -15.14
N GLY A 310 -43.25 -1.10 -15.23
CA GLY A 310 -42.73 -2.01 -16.24
C GLY A 310 -41.31 -2.42 -15.82
N ALA A 311 -41.16 -3.66 -15.39
CA ALA A 311 -39.93 -4.20 -14.81
C ALA A 311 -38.77 -4.24 -15.83
N ALA A 312 -38.09 -3.11 -16.00
CA ALA A 312 -36.70 -3.08 -16.43
C ALA A 312 -35.85 -3.20 -15.17
N LEU A 313 -35.23 -4.38 -14.97
CA LEU A 313 -34.11 -4.50 -14.03
C LEU A 313 -33.15 -3.33 -14.32
N PRO A 314 -32.73 -2.53 -13.33
CA PRO A 314 -31.76 -1.49 -13.59
C PRO A 314 -30.52 -2.20 -14.12
N PHE A 315 -30.21 -2.01 -15.40
CA PHE A 315 -28.90 -2.32 -15.94
C PHE A 315 -27.94 -1.57 -15.02
N ARG A 316 -27.28 -2.31 -14.13
CA ARG A 316 -26.43 -1.75 -13.08
C ARG A 316 -25.32 -1.05 -13.83
N ALA A 317 -25.45 0.26 -13.99
CA ALA A 317 -24.50 1.07 -14.73
C ALA A 317 -23.11 0.75 -14.17
N SER A 318 -22.25 0.16 -15.00
CA SER A 318 -20.89 -0.14 -14.58
C SER A 318 -20.23 1.16 -14.11
N PRO A 319 -19.54 1.16 -12.97
CA PRO A 319 -18.87 2.34 -12.45
C PRO A 319 -17.89 2.89 -13.50
N GLY A 320 -17.95 4.21 -13.76
CA GLY A 320 -17.03 4.86 -14.70
C GLY A 320 -15.59 4.87 -14.19
N PRO A 321 -14.59 5.17 -15.04
CA PRO A 321 -13.17 5.05 -14.72
C PRO A 321 -12.75 5.84 -13.48
N ALA A 322 -13.29 7.05 -13.29
CA ALA A 322 -13.00 7.86 -12.10
C ALA A 322 -13.41 7.17 -10.78
N SER A 323 -14.47 6.36 -10.79
CA SER A 323 -14.90 5.63 -9.59
C SER A 323 -13.94 4.51 -9.25
N GLU A 324 -13.43 3.77 -10.25
CA GLU A 324 -12.44 2.71 -10.04
C GLU A 324 -11.09 3.28 -9.59
N VAL A 325 -10.67 4.42 -10.17
CA VAL A 325 -9.47 5.13 -9.72
C VAL A 325 -9.58 5.58 -8.27
N VAL A 326 -10.74 6.08 -7.83
CA VAL A 326 -10.93 6.48 -6.43
C VAL A 326 -10.92 5.28 -5.48
N LYS A 327 -11.52 4.15 -5.86
CA LYS A 327 -11.43 2.90 -5.08
C LYS A 327 -9.99 2.43 -4.94
N LEU A 328 -9.20 2.52 -6.02
CA LEU A 328 -7.76 2.23 -5.98
C LEU A 328 -7.05 3.18 -5.01
N VAL A 329 -7.30 4.49 -5.10
CA VAL A 329 -6.71 5.47 -4.17
C VAL A 329 -7.08 5.17 -2.72
N ALA A 330 -8.34 4.82 -2.43
CA ALA A 330 -8.77 4.41 -1.10
C ALA A 330 -8.07 3.13 -0.62
N ALA A 331 -7.85 2.15 -1.51
CA ALA A 331 -7.07 0.95 -1.21
C ALA A 331 -5.59 1.27 -0.93
N LEU A 332 -5.00 2.22 -1.66
CA LEU A 332 -3.64 2.72 -1.42
C LEU A 332 -3.53 3.43 -0.06
N VAL A 333 -4.54 4.22 0.34
CA VAL A 333 -4.58 4.85 1.67
C VAL A 333 -4.58 3.79 2.77
N ARG A 334 -5.40 2.73 2.65
CA ARG A 334 -5.39 1.61 3.60
C ARG A 334 -4.02 0.92 3.66
N THR A 335 -3.40 0.69 2.51
CA THR A 335 -2.05 0.09 2.41
C THR A 335 -0.97 0.96 3.07
N ALA A 336 -1.13 2.29 3.07
CA ALA A 336 -0.18 3.22 3.68
C ALA A 336 -0.01 2.98 5.18
N GLU A 337 -1.08 2.61 5.88
CA GLU A 337 -1.06 2.30 7.32
C GLU A 337 -0.28 1.01 7.60
N GLU A 338 -0.57 -0.05 6.85
CA GLU A 338 0.09 -1.35 7.00
C GLU A 338 1.61 -1.23 6.84
N ARG A 339 2.07 -0.37 5.91
CA ARG A 339 3.49 -0.11 5.67
C ARG A 339 4.17 0.59 6.84
N ARG A 340 3.47 1.45 7.59
CA ARG A 340 4.06 2.11 8.78
C ARG A 340 4.23 1.15 9.96
N SER A 341 3.59 -0.03 9.94
CA SER A 341 3.58 -0.96 11.07
C SER A 341 4.68 -2.03 10.98
N VAL A 342 5.75 -1.90 11.76
CA VAL A 342 6.78 -2.96 11.87
C VAL A 342 6.19 -4.23 12.53
N ARG A 343 5.30 -4.06 13.51
CA ARG A 343 4.64 -5.18 14.20
C ARG A 343 3.81 -6.04 13.24
N ALA A 344 3.06 -5.41 12.34
CA ALA A 344 2.24 -6.13 11.36
C ALA A 344 3.10 -7.00 10.43
N LEU A 345 4.28 -6.50 10.00
CA LEU A 345 5.22 -7.25 9.17
C LEU A 345 5.64 -8.57 9.84
N PHE A 346 6.04 -8.51 11.12
CA PHE A 346 6.46 -9.70 11.86
C PHE A 346 5.29 -10.64 12.15
N ALA A 347 4.14 -10.12 12.59
CA ALA A 347 2.97 -10.94 12.91
C ALA A 347 2.49 -11.77 11.71
N HIS A 348 2.53 -11.19 10.51
CA HIS A 348 2.11 -11.85 9.28
C HIS A 348 3.07 -13.00 8.88
N HIS A 349 4.39 -12.76 8.89
CA HIS A 349 5.36 -13.70 8.33
C HIS A 349 5.94 -14.71 9.33
N TYR A 350 5.91 -14.45 10.64
CA TYR A 350 6.43 -15.38 11.66
C TYR A 350 5.42 -16.43 12.11
N SER A 351 4.15 -16.32 11.73
CA SER A 351 3.10 -17.26 12.17
C SER A 351 3.36 -18.70 11.72
N LEU A 352 3.81 -18.91 10.47
CA LEU A 352 4.14 -20.23 9.93
C LEU A 352 5.40 -20.83 10.55
N LEU A 353 6.42 -20.01 10.80
CA LEU A 353 7.59 -20.44 11.57
C LEU A 353 7.21 -20.84 12.99
N ALA A 354 6.41 -20.01 13.68
CA ALA A 354 5.99 -20.27 15.04
C ALA A 354 5.17 -21.57 15.13
N ARG A 355 4.26 -21.80 14.17
CA ARG A 355 3.52 -23.06 14.04
C ARG A 355 4.46 -24.25 13.85
N LYS A 356 5.40 -24.18 12.91
CA LYS A 356 6.32 -25.31 12.64
C LYS A 356 7.29 -25.56 13.79
N VAL A 357 7.78 -24.51 14.45
CA VAL A 357 8.58 -24.63 15.68
C VAL A 357 7.76 -25.29 16.78
N ALA A 358 6.49 -24.92 16.95
CA ALA A 358 5.60 -25.54 17.92
C ALA A 358 5.32 -27.02 17.59
N GLU A 359 5.03 -27.37 16.33
CA GLU A 359 4.82 -28.74 15.87
C GLU A 359 6.07 -29.61 16.09
N ARG A 360 7.24 -29.14 15.67
CA ARG A 360 8.51 -29.86 15.86
C ARG A 360 8.87 -30.00 17.35
N SER A 361 8.54 -28.99 18.15
CA SER A 361 8.71 -29.04 19.61
C SER A 361 7.70 -29.99 20.27
N ALA A 362 6.50 -30.15 19.70
CA ALA A 362 5.50 -31.11 20.16
C ALA A 362 5.89 -32.56 19.82
N GLU A 363 6.40 -32.82 18.60
CA GLU A 363 6.96 -34.13 18.22
C GLU A 363 8.15 -34.52 19.10
N THR A 364 9.03 -33.56 19.42
CA THR A 364 10.14 -33.78 20.37
C THR A 364 9.64 -33.85 21.83
N GLY A 365 8.47 -33.27 22.10
CA GLY A 365 7.82 -33.14 23.41
C GLY A 365 7.11 -34.41 23.90
N GLU A 366 6.65 -35.27 22.97
CA GLU A 366 6.03 -36.56 23.32
C GLU A 366 6.95 -37.44 24.18
N HIS A 367 8.26 -37.35 23.96
CA HIS A 367 9.27 -38.07 24.76
C HIS A 367 9.40 -37.57 26.21
N TYR A 368 8.77 -36.45 26.58
CA TYR A 368 8.70 -35.96 27.96
C TYR A 368 7.37 -36.30 28.66
N ILE A 369 6.41 -36.92 27.95
CA ILE A 369 5.13 -37.36 28.53
C ILE A 369 5.31 -38.78 29.06
N THR A 370 5.63 -38.90 30.34
CA THR A 370 5.89 -40.20 30.98
C THR A 370 4.58 -40.90 31.34
N ARG A 371 4.31 -42.06 30.75
CA ARG A 371 3.09 -42.86 31.00
C ARG A 371 3.25 -43.93 32.09
N ASP A 372 4.47 -44.17 32.57
CA ASP A 372 4.78 -45.12 33.65
C ASP A 372 5.94 -44.64 34.56
N ALA A 373 6.14 -45.34 35.68
CA ALA A 373 7.16 -44.99 36.68
C ALA A 373 8.60 -45.27 36.22
N ALA A 374 8.81 -46.06 35.16
CA ALA A 374 10.12 -46.35 34.59
C ALA A 374 10.56 -45.19 33.68
N ALA A 375 9.67 -44.71 32.82
CA ALA A 375 9.86 -43.53 31.97
C ALA A 375 10.10 -42.28 32.81
N TYR A 376 9.37 -42.09 33.93
CA TYR A 376 9.60 -40.99 34.86
C TYR A 376 11.03 -40.97 35.42
N ARG A 377 11.55 -42.13 35.84
CA ARG A 377 12.93 -42.25 36.36
C ARG A 377 14.01 -42.07 35.29
N ALA A 378 13.70 -42.38 34.04
CA ALA A 378 14.60 -42.12 32.91
C ALA A 378 14.66 -40.61 32.60
N MET A 379 13.50 -39.95 32.52
CA MET A 379 13.39 -38.50 32.34
C MET A 379 14.09 -37.73 33.47
N LEU A 380 13.91 -38.13 34.73
CA LEU A 380 14.54 -37.48 35.88
C LEU A 380 16.08 -37.56 35.82
N ARG A 381 16.63 -38.71 35.40
CA ARG A 381 18.09 -38.88 35.21
C ARG A 381 18.62 -38.03 34.07
N ALA A 382 17.90 -37.94 32.96
CA ALA A 382 18.26 -37.07 31.84
C ALA A 382 18.23 -35.58 32.26
N ALA A 383 17.19 -35.16 32.99
CA ALA A 383 17.08 -33.81 33.53
C ALA A 383 18.20 -33.47 34.54
N ALA A 384 18.57 -34.42 35.41
CA ALA A 384 19.69 -34.26 36.33
C ALA A 384 21.03 -34.08 35.57
N GLY A 385 21.21 -34.78 34.44
CA GLY A 385 22.35 -34.59 33.55
C GLY A 385 22.42 -33.17 32.96
N GLY A 386 21.29 -32.64 32.48
CA GLY A 386 21.20 -31.25 32.03
C GLY A 386 21.51 -30.23 33.14
N GLY A 387 21.00 -30.48 34.36
CA GLY A 387 21.29 -29.67 35.54
C GLY A 387 22.78 -29.68 35.92
N ALA A 388 23.45 -30.83 35.83
CA ALA A 388 24.88 -30.93 36.08
C ALA A 388 25.72 -30.12 35.06
N VAL A 389 25.34 -30.11 33.78
CA VAL A 389 26.00 -29.29 32.75
C VAL A 389 25.82 -27.79 33.02
N LEU A 390 24.61 -27.36 33.40
CA LEU A 390 24.33 -25.97 33.76
C LEU A 390 25.11 -25.53 35.01
N ALA A 391 25.17 -26.38 36.03
CA ALA A 391 25.96 -26.11 37.24
C ALA A 391 27.46 -26.02 36.91
N GLY A 392 27.98 -26.95 36.09
CA GLY A 392 29.38 -26.95 35.67
C GLY A 392 29.76 -25.72 34.85
N THR A 393 28.94 -25.33 33.88
CA THR A 393 29.18 -24.10 33.08
C THR A 393 29.09 -22.83 33.91
N THR A 394 28.16 -22.78 34.87
CA THR A 394 28.04 -21.68 35.82
C THR A 394 29.27 -21.59 36.72
N PHE A 395 29.72 -22.72 37.28
CA PHE A 395 30.92 -22.78 38.11
C PHE A 395 32.17 -22.37 37.32
N MET A 396 32.32 -22.85 36.08
CA MET A 396 33.39 -22.43 35.18
C MET A 396 33.36 -20.92 34.92
N LYS A 397 32.18 -20.33 34.69
CA LYS A 397 32.03 -18.89 34.48
C LYS A 397 32.49 -18.10 35.71
N PHE A 398 32.10 -18.51 36.91
CA PHE A 398 32.58 -17.90 38.15
C PHE A 398 34.06 -18.14 38.40
N PHE A 399 34.60 -19.31 38.04
CA PHE A 399 36.01 -19.65 38.13
C PHE A 399 36.87 -18.77 37.22
N VAL A 400 36.46 -18.57 35.96
CA VAL A 400 37.11 -17.64 35.02
C VAL A 400 37.05 -16.21 35.55
N LEU A 401 35.92 -15.81 36.14
CA LEU A 401 35.78 -14.50 36.78
C LEU A 401 36.74 -14.35 37.99
N ALA A 402 36.88 -15.40 38.79
CA ALA A 402 37.71 -15.44 40.00
C ALA A 402 39.21 -15.50 39.70
N ILE A 403 39.63 -16.09 38.58
CA ILE A 403 41.02 -16.07 38.08
C ILE A 403 41.46 -14.64 37.69
N GLY A 404 40.53 -13.69 37.61
CA GLY A 404 40.88 -12.28 37.39
C GLY A 404 41.31 -11.98 35.96
N LEU A 405 40.84 -12.77 34.97
CA LEU A 405 41.04 -12.42 33.56
C LEU A 405 40.47 -11.03 33.22
N ALA A 406 39.45 -10.59 33.98
CA ALA A 406 38.95 -9.22 33.94
C ALA A 406 39.99 -8.17 34.38
N ALA A 407 40.83 -8.47 35.38
CA ALA A 407 41.94 -7.60 35.80
C ALA A 407 43.08 -7.61 34.77
N PHE A 408 43.36 -8.76 34.13
CA PHE A 408 44.29 -8.84 33.01
C PHE A 408 43.85 -7.98 31.82
N TRP A 409 42.59 -8.09 31.36
CA TRP A 409 42.06 -7.28 30.25
C TRP A 409 41.90 -5.80 30.61
N ALA A 410 41.52 -5.48 31.86
CA ALA A 410 41.50 -4.10 32.34
C ALA A 410 42.92 -3.50 32.40
N GLY A 411 43.92 -4.26 32.84
CA GLY A 411 45.33 -3.86 32.83
C GLY A 411 45.89 -3.71 31.41
N PHE A 412 45.51 -4.59 30.48
CA PHE A 412 45.90 -4.53 29.08
C PHE A 412 45.34 -3.27 28.38
N TRP A 413 44.06 -2.94 28.58
CA TRP A 413 43.44 -1.73 28.02
C TRP A 413 43.85 -0.44 28.73
N ALA A 414 44.32 -0.50 29.97
CA ALA A 414 44.91 0.66 30.65
C ALA A 414 46.37 0.92 30.24
N GLY A 415 47.03 -0.06 29.61
CA GLY A 415 48.42 0.02 29.15
C GLY A 415 48.60 0.30 27.65
N ILE A 416 47.52 0.20 26.86
CA ILE A 416 47.41 0.77 25.50
C ILE A 416 46.86 2.19 25.64
#